data_AF-V9G6R3-F1
#
_entry.id   AF-V9G6R3-F1
#
_cell.length_a   1.000
_cell.length_b   1.000
_cell.length_c   1.000
_cell.angle_alpha   90.00
_cell.angle_beta   90.00
_cell.angle_gamma   90.00
#
_symmetry.space_group_name_H-M   'P 1'
#
loop_
_entity.id
_entity.type
_entity.pdbx_description
1 polymer ?
#
loop_
_entity_poly.entity_id
_entity_poly.type
_entity_poly.pdbx_seq_one_letter_code
_entity_poly.pdbx_strand_id
1 'polypeptide(L)' 'MEGGGSLNGSMLEARLVDRIVQIIAPKIIGGQNAPGNYEFAGYAKMNQAIVLEQLDTQMIGDNICITGIPVWKCE' A
#
# COMPACT_ATOMS: atom_id res chain seq x y z
N MET A 1 7.99 -9.30 -0.70
CA MET A 1 7.19 -9.76 0.45
C MET A 1 5.73 -9.58 0.08
N GLU A 2 4.90 -10.58 0.36
CA GLU A 2 3.49 -10.67 -0.10
C GLU A 2 2.56 -11.00 1.10
N GLY A 3 2.80 -10.36 2.25
CA GLY A 3 2.04 -10.61 3.46
C GLY A 3 0.60 -10.09 3.40
N GLY A 4 -0.17 -10.41 4.44
CA GLY A 4 -1.47 -9.77 4.70
C GLY A 4 -1.33 -8.36 5.29
N GLY A 5 -2.47 -7.69 5.49
CA GLY A 5 -2.55 -6.31 5.95
C GLY A 5 -1.66 -5.98 7.15
N SER A 6 -1.67 -6.83 8.18
CA SER A 6 -0.89 -6.59 9.41
C SER A 6 0.62 -6.66 9.18
N LEU A 7 1.14 -7.65 8.44
CA LEU A 7 2.58 -7.74 8.14
C LEU A 7 3.04 -6.59 7.24
N ASN A 8 2.24 -6.27 6.22
CA ASN A 8 2.55 -5.16 5.33
C ASN A 8 2.56 -3.82 6.09
N GLY A 9 1.60 -3.62 7.00
CA GLY A 9 1.51 -2.43 7.84
C GLY A 9 2.70 -2.27 8.79
N SER A 10 3.08 -3.32 9.52
CA SER A 10 4.26 -3.27 10.41
C SER A 10 5.55 -2.93 9.67
N MET A 11 5.68 -3.37 8.41
CA MET A 11 6.87 -3.08 7.59
C MET A 11 6.88 -1.64 7.07
N LEU A 12 5.70 -1.05 6.81
CA LEU A 12 5.58 0.37 6.54
C LEU A 12 5.92 1.21 7.78
N GLU A 13 5.43 0.84 8.97
CA GLU A 13 5.76 1.53 10.23
C GLU A 13 7.26 1.48 10.55
N ALA A 14 7.88 0.32 10.31
CA ALA A 14 9.32 0.15 10.48
C ALA A 14 10.17 0.79 9.35
N ARG A 15 9.53 1.34 8.30
CA ARG A 15 10.18 1.92 7.12
C ARG A 15 11.13 0.94 6.40
N LEU A 16 10.76 -0.34 6.37
CA LEU A 16 11.54 -1.45 5.78
C LEU A 16 11.06 -1.84 4.38
N VAL A 17 10.38 -0.93 3.67
CA VAL A 17 9.81 -1.17 2.34
C VAL A 17 10.50 -0.26 1.33
N ASP A 18 11.19 -0.87 0.36
CA ASP A 18 11.87 -0.12 -0.72
C ASP A 18 10.97 0.10 -1.94
N ARG A 19 9.97 -0.75 -2.14
CA ARG A 19 9.04 -0.70 -3.27
C ARG A 19 7.70 -1.32 -2.90
N ILE A 20 6.63 -0.69 -3.37
CA ILE A 20 5.27 -1.19 -3.31
C ILE A 20 4.84 -1.68 -4.69
N VAL A 21 4.16 -2.82 -4.72
CA VAL A 21 3.45 -3.37 -5.89
C VAL A 21 2.04 -3.71 -5.42
N GLN A 22 1.03 -3.06 -5.98
CA GLN A 22 -0.39 -3.29 -5.68
C GLN A 22 -1.10 -3.77 -6.95
N ILE A 23 -1.79 -4.91 -6.86
CA ILE A 23 -2.61 -5.43 -7.95
C ILE A 23 -4.08 -5.30 -7.55
N ILE A 24 -4.82 -4.51 -8.32
CA ILE A 24 -6.23 -4.20 -8.07
C ILE A 24 -7.06 -4.94 -9.12
N ALA A 25 -7.90 -5.84 -8.65
CA ALA A 25 -8.87 -6.54 -9.48
C ALA A 25 -10.13 -5.69 -9.71
N PRO A 26 -10.87 -5.92 -10.81
CA PRO A 26 -12.15 -5.24 -11.08
C PRO A 26 -13.27 -5.86 -10.24
N LYS A 27 -13.06 -5.98 -8.92
CA LYS A 27 -13.94 -6.65 -7.97
C LYS A 27 -14.08 -5.82 -6.70
N ILE A 28 -15.31 -5.73 -6.17
CA ILE A 28 -15.63 -4.98 -4.95
C ILE A 28 -16.40 -5.91 -4.02
N ILE A 29 -15.82 -6.21 -2.85
CA ILE A 29 -16.41 -7.15 -1.88
C ILE A 29 -17.04 -6.47 -0.66
N GLY A 30 -16.60 -5.25 -0.32
CA GLY A 30 -17.04 -4.52 0.88
C GLY A 30 -16.72 -5.24 2.20
N GLY A 31 -17.32 -4.74 3.29
CA GLY A 31 -17.19 -5.32 4.63
C GLY A 31 -16.28 -4.51 5.56
N GLN A 32 -16.83 -4.08 6.70
CA GLN A 32 -16.09 -3.28 7.69
C GLN A 32 -14.90 -4.06 8.30
N ASN A 33 -15.01 -5.38 8.38
CA ASN A 33 -13.99 -6.27 8.92
C ASN A 33 -13.26 -7.07 7.83
N ALA A 34 -13.43 -6.70 6.55
CA ALA A 34 -12.66 -7.32 5.48
C ALA A 34 -11.16 -6.94 5.66
N PRO A 35 -10.23 -7.88 5.46
CA PRO A 35 -8.81 -7.60 5.64
C PRO A 35 -8.34 -6.52 4.65
N GLY A 36 -7.56 -5.57 5.16
CA GLY A 36 -7.00 -4.49 4.34
C GLY A 36 -5.67 -4.90 3.68
N ASN A 37 -5.26 -4.14 2.65
CA ASN A 37 -3.92 -4.29 2.05
C ASN A 37 -2.81 -3.89 3.03
N TYR A 38 -3.11 -2.95 3.94
CA TYR A 38 -2.22 -2.40 4.96
C TYR A 38 -3.01 -2.16 6.25
N GLU A 39 -2.52 -2.67 7.37
CA GLU A 39 -3.11 -2.48 8.70
C GLU A 39 -2.03 -1.98 9.65
N PHE A 40 -2.12 -0.72 10.06
CA PHE A 40 -1.20 -0.05 10.98
C PHE A 40 -1.91 1.12 11.66
N ALA A 41 -1.25 1.83 12.59
CA ALA A 41 -1.89 2.90 13.36
C ALA A 41 -2.45 4.05 12.48
N GLY A 42 -1.91 4.23 11.27
CA GLY A 42 -2.28 5.29 10.36
C GLY A 42 -1.74 6.66 10.76
N TYR A 43 -2.01 7.66 9.91
CA TYR A 43 -1.66 9.05 10.18
C TYR A 43 -2.91 9.89 10.39
N ALA A 44 -2.83 10.89 11.28
CA ALA A 44 -3.96 11.75 11.59
C ALA A 44 -4.30 12.73 10.45
N LYS A 45 -3.31 13.12 9.63
CA LYS A 45 -3.47 14.10 8.55
C LYS A 45 -2.98 13.53 7.22
N MET A 46 -3.66 13.90 6.14
CA MET A 46 -3.30 13.42 4.78
C MET A 46 -1.89 13.86 4.36
N ASN A 47 -1.44 15.03 4.80
CA ASN A 47 -0.07 15.49 4.52
C ASN A 47 1.01 14.71 5.29
N GLN A 48 0.65 13.79 6.19
CA GLN A 48 1.57 12.88 6.87
C GLN A 48 1.59 11.48 6.21
N ALA A 49 0.65 11.20 5.29
CA ALA A 49 0.58 9.92 4.62
C ALA A 49 1.85 9.61 3.81
N ILE A 50 2.12 8.32 3.65
CA ILE A 50 3.21 7.82 2.81
C ILE A 50 2.86 8.13 1.35
N VAL A 51 3.74 8.87 0.69
CA VAL A 51 3.63 9.19 -0.73
C VAL A 51 4.46 8.17 -1.52
N LEU A 52 3.94 7.73 -2.66
CA LEU A 52 4.71 6.92 -3.61
C LEU A 52 5.25 7.80 -4.71
N GLU A 53 6.55 7.71 -4.95
CA GLU A 53 7.25 8.30 -6.10
C GLU A 53 7.59 7.23 -7.13
N GLN A 54 8.01 7.65 -8.32
CA GLN A 54 8.32 6.77 -9.45
C GLN A 54 7.16 5.80 -9.74
N LEU A 55 5.95 6.35 -9.73
CA LEU A 55 4.74 5.58 -10.01
C LEU A 55 4.77 5.03 -11.42
N ASP A 56 4.51 3.74 -11.54
CA ASP A 56 4.25 3.05 -12.81
C ASP A 56 2.94 2.27 -12.71
N THR A 57 2.20 2.22 -13.81
CA THR A 57 0.92 1.55 -13.89
C THR A 57 0.82 0.72 -15.15
N GLN A 58 0.43 -0.55 -15.00
CA GLN A 58 0.28 -1.48 -16.12
C GLN A 58 -0.97 -2.33 -15.96
N MET A 59 -1.58 -2.73 -17.09
CA MET A 59 -2.65 -3.72 -17.10
C MET A 59 -2.06 -5.13 -17.04
N ILE A 60 -2.57 -5.98 -16.14
CA ILE A 60 -2.26 -7.41 -16.06
C ILE A 60 -3.56 -8.19 -16.20
N GLY A 61 -3.86 -8.61 -17.43
CA GLY A 61 -5.18 -9.14 -17.77
C GLY A 61 -6.25 -8.07 -17.58
N ASP A 62 -7.25 -8.35 -16.73
CA ASP A 62 -8.31 -7.43 -16.33
C ASP A 62 -7.98 -6.59 -15.07
N ASN A 63 -6.78 -6.76 -14.51
CA ASN A 63 -6.33 -6.11 -13.28
C ASN A 63 -5.41 -4.92 -13.60
N ILE A 64 -5.31 -3.99 -12.66
CA ILE A 64 -4.35 -2.88 -12.70
C ILE A 64 -3.25 -3.15 -11.69
N CYS A 65 -1.99 -3.15 -12.15
CA CYS A 65 -0.82 -3.18 -11.28
C CYS A 65 -0.26 -1.76 -11.14
N ILE A 66 -0.14 -1.29 -9.92
CA ILE A 66 0.44 -0.01 -9.54
C ILE A 66 1.73 -0.29 -8.78
N THR A 67 2.85 0.29 -9.21
CA THR A 67 4.12 0.19 -8.48
C THR A 67 4.66 1.56 -8.14
N GLY A 68 5.44 1.66 -7.06
CA GLY A 68 6.09 2.91 -6.66
C GLY A 68 7.05 2.72 -5.49
N ILE A 69 7.83 3.76 -5.21
CA ILE A 69 8.80 3.81 -4.11
C ILE A 69 8.23 4.70 -3.00
N PRO A 70 8.11 4.21 -1.75
CA PRO A 70 7.61 5.03 -0.65
C PRO A 70 8.63 6.10 -0.25
N VAL A 71 8.15 7.32 -0.04
CA VAL A 71 8.95 8.43 0.47
C VAL A 71 8.76 8.54 1.98
N TRP A 72 9.85 8.32 2.70
CA TRP A 72 9.90 8.46 4.15
C TRP A 72 10.24 9.90 4.52
N LYS A 73 9.33 10.59 5.20
CA LYS A 73 9.63 11.93 5.72
C LYS A 73 10.64 11.83 6.86
N CYS A 74 11.71 12.62 6.78
CA CYS A 74 12.53 12.95 7.94
C CYS A 74 11.69 13.92 8.81
N GLU A 75 11.65 13.64 10.11
CA GLU A 75 11.08 14.57 11.09
C GLU A 75 11.97 15.82 11.26
#